data_AF-A0A7S2QQF7-F1
#
_entry.id   AF-A0A7S2QQF7-F1
#
_cell.length_a   1.000
_cell.length_b   1.000
_cell.length_c   1.000
_cell.angle_alpha   90.00
_cell.angle_beta   90.00
_cell.angle_gamma   90.00
#
_symmetry.space_group_name_H-M   'P 1'
#
loop_
_entity.id
_entity.type
_entity.pdbx_description
1 polymer ?
#
loop_
_entity_poly.entity_id
_entity_poly.type
_entity_poly.pdbx_seq_one_letter_code
_entity_poly.pdbx_strand_id
1 'polypeptide(L)'
;SMPRIIRGVLKKWVRVYDSTFGPHSSVRQFATDMGVDKMAQTPANVYFGEVDPRMNNKFVTEIVSSFNRINYGQDDRIQAFVTSISLAGMAIVGDVFSVKGGNFKVPEGIIHHSVDSIRLGSRVTNVVALDSCVGDPTRFRVYHRNEDEDSNTHSDT
;
A
#
# COMPACT_ATOMS: atom_id res chain seq x y z
N SER A 1 11.30 17.79 15.11
CA SER A 1 10.70 18.42 13.92
C SER A 1 10.18 17.34 13.00
N MET A 2 9.08 17.61 12.32
CA MET A 2 8.38 16.67 11.44
C MET A 2 9.26 16.07 10.32
N PRO A 3 10.08 16.85 9.59
CA PRO A 3 10.93 16.27 8.53
C PRO A 3 11.92 15.23 9.07
N ARG A 4 12.38 15.39 10.32
CA ARG A 4 13.27 14.41 10.97
C ARG A 4 12.56 13.08 11.22
N ILE A 5 11.30 13.13 11.68
CA ILE A 5 10.48 11.95 11.95
C ILE A 5 10.21 11.22 10.63
N ILE A 6 9.71 11.94 9.61
CA ILE A 6 9.41 11.38 8.28
C ILE A 6 10.66 10.75 7.67
N ARG A 7 11.81 11.44 7.68
CA ARG A 7 13.07 10.91 7.16
C ARG A 7 13.52 9.65 7.90
N GLY A 8 13.27 9.57 9.21
CA GLY A 8 13.55 8.36 10.00
C GLY A 8 12.70 7.17 9.56
N VAL A 9 11.40 7.40 9.30
CA VAL A 9 10.49 6.36 8.78
C VAL A 9 10.89 5.94 7.37
N LEU A 10 11.20 6.88 6.47
CA LEU A 10 11.61 6.57 5.10
C LEU A 10 12.89 5.74 5.05
N LYS A 11 13.89 6.06 5.89
CA LYS A 11 15.11 5.25 6.00
C LYS A 11 14.81 3.82 6.44
N LYS A 12 13.83 3.61 7.31
CA LYS A 12 13.37 2.27 7.71
C LYS A 12 12.62 1.58 6.57
N TRP A 13 11.74 2.31 5.86
CA TRP A 13 10.94 1.79 4.75
C TRP A 13 11.79 1.33 3.57
N VAL A 14 12.83 2.09 3.19
CA VAL A 14 13.71 1.71 2.07
C VAL A 14 14.42 0.37 2.32
N ARG A 15 14.68 0.01 3.59
CA ARG A 15 15.27 -1.29 3.94
C ARG A 15 14.38 -2.47 3.55
N VAL A 16 13.08 -2.27 3.34
CA VAL A 16 12.18 -3.34 2.88
C VAL A 16 12.59 -3.88 1.50
N TYR A 17 13.25 -3.07 0.68
CA TYR A 17 13.76 -3.49 -0.64
C TYR A 17 15.15 -4.14 -0.57
N ASP A 18 15.77 -4.18 0.60
CA ASP A 18 17.02 -4.93 0.79
C ASP A 18 16.70 -6.44 0.79
N SER A 19 17.41 -7.20 -0.03
CA SER A 19 17.27 -8.67 -0.10
C SER A 19 17.47 -9.36 1.25
N THR A 20 18.19 -8.72 2.18
CA THR A 20 18.42 -9.23 3.54
C THR A 20 17.26 -8.98 4.50
N PHE A 21 16.30 -8.11 4.15
CA PHE A 21 15.12 -7.85 4.99
C PHE A 21 14.13 -9.01 4.94
N GLY A 22 14.09 -9.75 3.83
CA GLY A 22 13.43 -11.05 3.74
C GLY A 22 11.90 -11.03 3.82
N PRO A 23 11.26 -12.17 3.52
CA PRO A 23 9.81 -12.32 3.68
C PRO A 23 9.44 -12.39 5.16
N HIS A 24 8.26 -11.88 5.50
CA HIS A 24 7.73 -11.90 6.87
C HIS A 24 6.47 -12.76 6.93
N SER A 25 6.31 -13.51 8.01
CA SER A 25 5.16 -14.41 8.20
C SER A 25 3.88 -13.68 8.60
N SER A 26 4.01 -12.43 9.08
CA SER A 26 2.87 -11.60 9.47
C SER A 26 3.19 -10.10 9.41
N VAL A 27 2.14 -9.29 9.31
CA VAL A 27 2.23 -7.82 9.36
C VAL A 27 2.82 -7.33 10.69
N ARG A 28 2.54 -8.03 11.79
CA ARG A 28 3.09 -7.69 13.12
C ARG A 28 4.61 -7.90 13.13
N GLN A 29 5.07 -9.06 12.67
CA GLN A 29 6.51 -9.34 12.59
C GLN A 29 7.23 -8.28 11.74
N PHE A 30 6.65 -7.94 10.58
CA PHE A 30 7.16 -6.88 9.72
C PHE A 30 7.25 -5.51 10.43
N ALA A 31 6.21 -5.11 11.16
CA ALA A 31 6.20 -3.85 11.90
C ALA A 31 7.26 -3.83 13.02
N THR A 32 7.48 -4.97 13.68
CA THR A 32 8.52 -5.17 14.70
C THR A 32 9.91 -5.08 14.10
N ASP A 33 10.18 -5.78 13.01
CA ASP A 33 11.51 -5.83 12.38
C ASP A 33 11.89 -4.47 11.75
N MET A 34 10.90 -3.70 11.28
CA MET A 34 11.09 -2.30 10.89
C MET A 34 11.23 -1.34 12.08
N GLY A 35 10.86 -1.76 13.29
CA GLY A 35 10.83 -0.92 14.49
C GLY A 35 9.81 0.21 14.38
N VAL A 36 8.62 -0.08 13.85
CA VAL A 36 7.50 0.87 13.68
C VAL A 36 6.23 0.44 14.41
N ASP A 37 6.26 -0.61 15.23
CA ASP A 37 5.08 -1.15 15.94
C ASP A 37 4.21 -0.08 16.60
N LYS A 38 4.82 0.80 17.40
CA LYS A 38 4.09 1.87 18.08
C LYS A 38 3.39 2.78 17.07
N MET A 39 4.06 3.15 15.98
CA MET A 39 3.46 3.98 14.92
C MET A 39 2.35 3.27 14.16
N ALA A 40 2.47 1.96 13.97
CA ALA A 40 1.48 1.14 13.30
C ALA A 40 0.23 0.89 14.17
N GLN A 41 0.31 1.09 15.48
CA GLN A 41 -0.78 0.85 16.43
C GLN A 41 -1.37 2.13 17.02
N THR A 42 -0.71 3.29 16.87
CA THR A 42 -1.16 4.57 17.45
C THR A 42 -1.67 5.52 16.35
N PRO A 43 -2.83 6.17 16.54
CA PRO A 43 -3.30 7.26 15.68
C PRO A 43 -2.28 8.39 15.53
N ALA A 44 -2.23 9.05 14.37
CA ALA A 44 -1.22 10.06 14.09
C ALA A 44 -1.31 11.28 15.01
N ASN A 45 -2.53 11.75 15.30
CA ASN A 45 -2.77 12.85 16.24
C ASN A 45 -2.24 12.58 17.65
N VAL A 46 -2.32 11.34 18.12
CA VAL A 46 -1.77 10.92 19.41
C VAL A 46 -0.24 10.79 19.33
N TYR A 47 0.25 9.98 18.40
CA TYR A 47 1.67 9.64 18.31
C TYR A 47 2.55 10.88 18.11
N PHE A 48 2.14 11.80 17.23
CA PHE A 48 2.94 12.98 16.93
C PHE A 48 2.94 14.00 18.06
N GLY A 49 1.83 14.16 18.78
CA GLY A 49 1.78 14.98 20.00
C GLY A 49 2.70 14.45 21.09
N GLU A 50 2.82 13.13 21.24
CA GLU A 50 3.76 12.50 22.19
C GLU A 50 5.24 12.69 21.80
N VAL A 51 5.55 12.65 20.50
CA VAL A 51 6.95 12.65 20.01
C VAL A 51 7.54 14.06 19.87
N ASP A 52 6.72 15.07 19.58
CA ASP A 52 7.16 16.46 19.51
C ASP A 52 6.03 17.40 19.97
N PRO A 53 6.15 18.04 21.15
CA PRO A 53 5.11 18.95 21.67
C PRO A 53 4.73 20.11 20.73
N ARG A 54 5.60 20.43 19.75
CA ARG A 54 5.31 21.44 18.72
C ARG A 54 4.34 20.94 17.65
N MET A 55 4.17 19.64 17.50
CA MET A 55 3.16 19.00 16.65
C MET A 55 1.85 18.91 17.44
N ASN A 56 1.35 20.08 17.88
CA ASN A 56 0.10 20.17 18.59
C ASN A 56 -1.08 19.70 17.72
N ASN A 57 -2.20 19.38 18.36
CA ASN A 57 -3.39 18.87 17.68
C ASN A 57 -3.84 19.76 16.52
N LYS A 58 -3.71 21.09 16.63
CA LYS A 58 -4.10 22.00 15.55
C LYS A 58 -3.26 21.81 14.30
N PHE A 59 -1.93 21.75 14.45
CA PHE A 59 -1.04 21.47 13.33
C PHE A 59 -1.39 20.13 12.67
N VAL A 60 -1.55 19.08 13.48
CA VAL A 60 -1.83 17.74 12.95
C VAL A 60 -3.19 17.72 12.24
N THR A 61 -4.23 18.25 12.87
CA THR A 61 -5.56 18.25 12.28
C THR A 61 -5.66 19.09 11.01
N GLU A 62 -5.01 20.26 10.92
CA GLU A 62 -5.13 21.14 9.75
C GLU A 62 -4.19 20.72 8.59
N ILE A 63 -2.93 20.43 8.91
CA ILE A 63 -1.91 20.14 7.89
C ILE A 63 -1.91 18.65 7.56
N VAL A 64 -1.78 17.78 8.56
CA VAL A 64 -1.58 16.34 8.32
C VAL A 64 -2.85 15.68 7.78
N SER A 65 -4.03 16.04 8.28
CA SER A 65 -5.30 15.50 7.74
C SER A 65 -5.49 15.85 6.26
N SER A 66 -5.06 17.04 5.82
CA SER A 66 -5.19 17.45 4.42
C SER A 66 -4.43 16.49 3.49
N PHE A 67 -3.23 16.07 3.89
CA PHE A 67 -2.43 15.13 3.10
C PHE A 67 -2.96 13.71 3.17
N ASN A 68 -3.40 13.26 4.33
CA ASN A 68 -4.05 11.96 4.45
C ASN A 68 -5.32 11.88 3.59
N ARG A 69 -6.08 12.97 3.45
CA ARG A 69 -7.25 13.01 2.56
C ARG A 69 -6.87 12.93 1.09
N ILE A 70 -5.81 13.61 0.68
CA ILE A 70 -5.30 13.57 -0.69
C ILE A 70 -4.82 12.17 -1.06
N ASN A 71 -4.07 11.50 -0.18
CA ASN A 71 -3.48 10.18 -0.47
C ASN A 71 -4.45 9.02 -0.25
N TYR A 72 -5.27 9.09 0.82
CA TYR A 72 -6.01 7.94 1.33
C TYR A 72 -7.48 8.22 1.63
N GLY A 73 -7.97 9.45 1.45
CA GLY A 73 -9.35 9.82 1.79
C GLY A 73 -9.66 9.76 3.29
N GLN A 74 -8.64 9.73 4.16
CA GLN A 74 -8.77 9.58 5.61
C GLN A 74 -8.20 10.80 6.36
N ASP A 75 -8.60 11.01 7.60
CA ASP A 75 -8.11 12.13 8.44
C ASP A 75 -6.87 11.74 9.27
N ASP A 76 -6.56 12.53 10.32
CA ASP A 76 -5.43 12.32 11.23
C ASP A 76 -5.64 11.20 12.28
N ARG A 77 -6.77 10.48 12.23
CA ARG A 77 -7.05 9.33 13.08
C ARG A 77 -6.51 8.01 12.53
N ILE A 78 -6.05 8.01 11.27
CA ILE A 78 -5.28 6.89 10.72
C ILE A 78 -3.97 6.70 11.50
N GLN A 79 -3.39 5.51 11.41
CA GLN A 79 -2.15 5.14 12.08
C GLN A 79 -1.00 6.09 11.71
N ALA A 80 -0.17 6.43 12.69
CA ALA A 80 0.96 7.36 12.54
C ALA A 80 1.99 6.87 11.51
N PHE A 81 2.12 5.55 11.35
CA PHE A 81 2.97 4.95 10.33
C PHE A 81 2.47 5.31 8.92
N VAL A 82 1.20 5.07 8.62
CA VAL A 82 0.61 5.39 7.30
C VAL A 82 0.66 6.89 7.02
N THR A 83 0.38 7.69 8.03
CA THR A 83 0.51 9.16 7.92
C THR A 83 1.95 9.59 7.59
N SER A 84 2.96 8.92 8.14
CA SER A 84 4.35 9.24 7.83
C SER A 84 4.70 8.93 6.37
N ILE A 85 4.08 7.91 5.78
CA ILE A 85 4.18 7.60 4.34
C ILE A 85 3.42 8.64 3.50
N SER A 86 2.21 9.03 3.91
CA SER A 86 1.43 10.13 3.29
C SER A 86 2.26 11.41 3.14
N LEU A 87 2.93 11.81 4.22
CA LEU A 87 3.73 13.04 4.27
C LEU A 87 5.05 12.94 3.47
N ALA A 88 5.55 11.73 3.20
CA ALA A 88 6.72 11.55 2.35
C ALA A 88 6.43 11.96 0.89
N GLY A 89 5.21 11.69 0.40
CA GLY A 89 4.77 12.04 -0.95
C GLY A 89 4.60 13.55 -1.19
N MET A 90 4.83 14.39 -0.18
CA MET A 90 4.71 15.84 -0.30
C MET A 90 6.00 16.54 -0.73
N ALA A 91 7.07 15.80 -1.05
CA ALA A 91 8.41 16.37 -1.24
C ALA A 91 8.94 17.14 -0.01
N ILE A 92 8.39 16.91 1.20
CA ILE A 92 9.01 17.38 2.46
C ILE A 92 10.38 16.69 2.64
N VAL A 93 10.51 15.46 2.13
CA VAL A 93 11.74 14.68 2.12
C VAL A 93 11.91 14.02 0.76
N GLY A 94 12.75 14.62 -0.10
CA GLY A 94 13.03 14.13 -1.46
C GLY A 94 12.14 14.78 -2.52
N ASP A 95 12.23 14.28 -3.75
CA ASP A 95 11.48 14.78 -4.90
C ASP A 95 10.40 13.77 -5.32
N VAL A 96 9.26 14.27 -5.78
CA VAL A 96 8.25 13.48 -6.48
C VAL A 96 8.39 13.68 -7.99
N PHE A 97 8.10 12.64 -8.76
CA PHE A 97 8.18 12.69 -10.21
C PHE A 97 6.96 12.05 -10.86
N SER A 98 6.73 12.40 -12.12
CA SER A 98 5.75 11.76 -12.99
C SER A 98 6.44 11.24 -14.24
N VAL A 99 5.91 10.14 -14.79
CA VAL A 99 6.43 9.59 -16.04
C VAL A 99 5.95 10.44 -17.21
N LYS A 100 6.87 10.78 -18.12
CA LYS A 100 6.55 11.56 -19.32
C LYS A 100 5.49 10.85 -20.17
N GLY A 101 4.32 11.49 -20.29
CA GLY A 101 3.18 10.94 -21.01
C GLY A 101 2.25 10.08 -20.15
N GLY A 102 2.42 10.05 -18.82
CA GLY A 102 1.49 9.45 -17.88
C GLY A 102 2.07 8.24 -17.12
N ASN A 103 1.70 8.10 -15.84
CA ASN A 103 2.14 7.01 -14.98
C ASN A 103 1.59 5.63 -15.42
N PHE A 104 0.56 5.58 -16.27
CA PHE A 104 0.04 4.34 -16.86
C PHE A 104 1.10 3.59 -17.69
N LYS A 105 2.13 4.29 -18.17
CA LYS A 105 3.25 3.69 -18.90
C LYS A 105 4.09 2.73 -18.07
N VAL A 106 4.07 2.88 -16.74
CA VAL A 106 4.79 1.95 -15.85
C VAL A 106 4.17 0.55 -15.90
N PRO A 107 2.88 0.35 -15.57
CA PRO A 107 2.25 -0.97 -15.72
C PRO A 107 2.19 -1.43 -17.18
N GLU A 108 1.99 -0.55 -18.16
CA GLU A 108 2.05 -0.90 -19.59
C GLU A 108 3.41 -1.50 -19.97
N GLY A 109 4.51 -0.89 -19.53
CA GLY A 109 5.86 -1.42 -19.74
C GLY A 109 6.06 -2.79 -19.09
N ILE A 110 5.57 -2.99 -17.86
CA ILE A 110 5.64 -4.29 -17.16
C ILE A 110 4.86 -5.35 -17.93
N ILE A 111 3.66 -5.02 -18.39
CA ILE A 111 2.80 -5.89 -19.19
C ILE A 111 3.54 -6.35 -20.46
N HIS A 112 4.13 -5.42 -21.21
CA HIS A 112 4.81 -5.75 -22.45
C HIS A 112 6.08 -6.60 -22.28
N HIS A 113 6.75 -6.55 -21.12
CA HIS A 113 8.00 -7.26 -20.90
C HIS A 113 7.86 -8.60 -20.17
N SER A 114 6.85 -8.73 -19.30
CA SER A 114 6.80 -9.83 -18.32
C SER A 114 5.53 -10.66 -18.36
N VAL A 115 4.56 -10.33 -19.22
CA VAL A 115 3.25 -10.98 -19.24
C VAL A 115 2.98 -11.61 -20.61
N ASP A 116 2.83 -12.93 -20.63
CA ASP A 116 2.51 -13.68 -21.86
C ASP A 116 1.05 -13.54 -22.30
N SER A 117 0.13 -13.37 -21.34
CA SER A 117 -1.31 -13.20 -21.63
C SER A 117 -2.03 -12.41 -20.54
N ILE A 118 -3.01 -11.60 -20.94
CA ILE A 118 -3.87 -10.83 -20.03
C ILE A 118 -5.33 -11.21 -20.30
N ARG A 119 -6.07 -11.49 -19.22
CA ARG A 119 -7.51 -11.71 -19.27
C ARG A 119 -8.24 -10.48 -18.73
N LEU A 120 -8.68 -9.62 -19.63
CA LEU A 120 -9.56 -8.48 -19.29
C LEU A 120 -11.02 -8.95 -19.21
N GLY A 121 -11.87 -8.20 -18.51
CA GLY A 121 -13.29 -8.53 -18.35
C GLY A 121 -13.54 -9.89 -17.66
N SER A 122 -12.55 -10.40 -16.93
CA SER A 122 -12.57 -11.74 -16.33
C SER A 122 -12.52 -11.62 -14.81
N ARG A 123 -13.68 -11.68 -14.16
CA ARG A 123 -13.80 -11.59 -12.70
C ARG A 123 -13.45 -12.92 -12.06
N VAL A 124 -12.44 -12.94 -11.19
CA VAL A 124 -12.14 -14.11 -10.35
C VAL A 124 -13.31 -14.35 -9.40
N THR A 125 -13.85 -15.56 -9.42
CA THR A 125 -15.01 -15.98 -8.60
C THR A 125 -14.62 -16.91 -7.47
N ASN A 126 -13.56 -17.71 -7.66
CA ASN A 126 -13.09 -18.64 -6.65
C ASN A 126 -11.60 -18.96 -6.81
N VAL A 127 -10.92 -19.24 -5.70
CA VAL A 127 -9.53 -19.70 -5.66
C VAL A 127 -9.46 -20.88 -4.71
N VAL A 128 -9.11 -22.05 -5.23
CA VAL A 128 -9.10 -23.31 -4.47
C VAL A 128 -7.65 -23.80 -4.35
N ALA A 129 -7.21 -24.03 -3.12
CA ALA A 129 -5.93 -24.70 -2.87
C ALA A 129 -6.05 -26.16 -3.31
N LEU A 130 -5.08 -26.65 -4.06
CA LEU A 130 -5.00 -28.04 -4.47
C LEU A 130 -4.17 -28.82 -3.45
N ASP A 131 -4.56 -30.06 -3.19
CA ASP A 131 -3.79 -30.96 -2.34
C ASP A 131 -2.34 -31.03 -2.84
N SER A 132 -1.42 -30.81 -1.91
CA SER A 132 0.01 -30.75 -2.18
C SER A 132 0.68 -31.88 -1.38
N CYS A 133 1.57 -32.63 -2.03
CA CYS A 133 2.39 -33.60 -1.33
C CYS A 133 3.41 -32.88 -0.44
N VAL A 134 3.91 -33.54 0.60
CA VAL A 134 4.94 -32.96 1.47
C VAL A 134 6.18 -32.63 0.63
N GLY A 135 6.55 -31.35 0.58
CA GLY A 135 7.68 -30.84 -0.18
C GLY A 135 7.30 -30.11 -1.48
N ASP A 136 6.05 -30.20 -1.93
CA ASP A 136 5.58 -29.45 -3.10
C ASP A 136 5.11 -28.04 -2.71
N PRO A 137 5.34 -27.03 -3.57
CA PRO A 137 4.74 -25.72 -3.40
C PRO A 137 3.21 -25.84 -3.54
N THR A 138 2.48 -25.13 -2.67
CA THR A 138 1.02 -25.10 -2.73
C THR A 138 0.55 -24.61 -4.10
N ARG A 139 -0.26 -25.44 -4.77
CA ARG A 139 -0.87 -25.07 -6.06
C ARG A 139 -2.28 -24.54 -5.84
N PHE A 140 -2.70 -23.63 -6.71
CA PHE A 140 -4.03 -23.05 -6.67
C PHE A 140 -4.73 -23.21 -8.02
N ARG A 141 -6.03 -23.48 -7.99
CA ARG A 141 -6.91 -23.38 -9.16
C ARG A 141 -7.76 -22.12 -9.02
N VAL A 142 -7.72 -21.27 -10.04
CA VAL A 142 -8.48 -20.02 -10.10
C VAL A 142 -9.66 -20.20 -11.06
N TYR A 143 -10.85 -19.90 -10.58
CA TYR A 143 -12.07 -19.86 -11.37
C TYR A 143 -12.42 -18.40 -11.67
N HIS A 144 -12.91 -18.14 -12.87
CA HIS A 144 -13.30 -16.80 -13.30
C HIS A 144 -14.58 -16.84 -14.14
N ARG A 145 -15.24 -15.69 -14.28
CA ARG A 145 -16.40 -15.47 -15.14
C ARG A 145 -16.15 -14.26 -16.02
N ASN A 146 -16.55 -14.33 -17.29
CA ASN A 146 -16.46 -13.21 -18.21
C ASN A 146 -17.63 -12.24 -17.96
N GLU A 147 -17.36 -10.94 -17.98
CA GLU A 147 -18.39 -9.91 -17.75
C GLU A 147 -19.40 -9.82 -18.91
N ASP A 148 -19.06 -10.30 -20.12
CA ASP A 148 -19.95 -10.31 -21.29
C ASP A 148 -21.05 -11.39 -21.25
N GLU A 149 -21.00 -12.33 -20.30
CA GLU A 149 -22.04 -13.36 -20.13
C GLU A 149 -23.30 -12.83 -19.40
N ASP A 150 -23.19 -11.68 -18.72
CA ASP A 150 -24.28 -11.08 -17.95
C ASP A 150 -25.25 -10.25 -18.84
N SER A 151 -24.91 -9.94 -20.10
CA SER A 151 -25.72 -9.08 -20.99
C SER A 151 -26.68 -9.82 -21.94
N ASN A 152 -26.65 -11.16 -22.03
CA ASN A 152 -27.36 -11.90 -23.08
C ASN A 152 -28.66 -12.61 -22.62
N THR A 153 -29.31 -12.13 -21.54
CA THR A 153 -30.55 -12.75 -21.00
C THR A 153 -31.80 -11.86 -21.08
N HIS A 154 -31.79 -10.73 -21.79
CA HIS A 154 -32.97 -9.85 -21.96
C HIS A 154 -33.31 -9.55 -23.44
N SER A 155 -33.70 -10.59 -24.17
CA SER A 155 -34.55 -10.56 -25.37
C SER A 155 -34.91 -12.03 -25.63
N ASP A 156 -36.13 -12.49 -25.35
CA ASP A 156 -37.31 -12.25 -26.17
C ASP A 156 -38.59 -12.39 -25.32
N THR A 157 -39.50 -11.41 -25.45
CA THR A 157 -40.93 -11.56 -25.19
C THR A 157 -41.68 -11.29 -26.48
#